data_AF-A0A6V7IUZ3-F1
#
_entry.id   AF-A0A6V7IUZ3-F1
#
_cell.length_a   1.000
_cell.length_b   1.000
_cell.length_c   1.000
_cell.angle_alpha   90.00
_cell.angle_beta   90.00
_cell.angle_gamma   90.00
#
_symmetry.space_group_name_H-M   'P 1'
#
loop_
_entity.id
_entity.type
_entity.pdbx_description
1 polymer ?
#
loop_
_entity_poly.entity_id
_entity_poly.type
_entity_poly.pdbx_seq_one_letter_code
_entity_poly.pdbx_strand_id
1 'polypeptide(L)' 'MDACFAAFDRDGDGFLSISEFELICRALFRNDRGKIYGVDEKQLREIFDIFDTKKDGLIDLQEFE' A
#
# COMPACT_ATOMS: atom_id res chain seq x y z
N MET A 1 -6.92 -5.58 11.33
CA MET A 1 -6.01 -4.87 10.42
C MET A 1 -6.26 -3.36 10.37
N ASP A 2 -7.32 -2.87 11.00
CA ASP A 2 -7.87 -1.52 10.78
C ASP A 2 -6.93 -0.37 11.13
N ALA A 3 -6.11 -0.51 12.17
CA ALA A 3 -5.18 0.55 12.56
C ALA A 3 -4.05 0.75 11.54
N CYS A 4 -3.63 -0.30 10.83
CA CYS A 4 -2.68 -0.18 9.73
C CYS A 4 -3.37 0.41 8.51
N PHE A 5 -4.54 -0.11 8.14
CA PHE A 5 -5.32 0.41 7.02
C PHE A 5 -5.65 1.90 7.17
N ALA A 6 -6.14 2.33 8.34
CA ALA A 6 -6.43 3.74 8.61
C ALA A 6 -5.17 4.62 8.73
N ALA A 7 -4.00 4.03 8.99
CA ALA A 7 -2.74 4.77 8.92
C ALA A 7 -2.25 4.96 7.47
N PHE A 8 -2.82 4.17 6.55
CA PHE A 8 -2.47 4.10 5.14
C PHE A 8 -3.45 4.92 4.29
N ASP A 9 -4.74 4.82 4.58
CA ASP A 9 -5.84 5.58 3.99
C ASP A 9 -5.69 7.06 4.40
N ARG A 10 -5.12 7.85 3.50
CA ARG A 10 -4.64 9.20 3.77
C ARG A 10 -5.73 10.23 3.57
N ASP A 11 -6.61 9.98 2.61
CA ASP A 11 -7.76 10.82 2.32
C ASP A 11 -9.03 10.39 3.07
N GLY A 12 -9.03 9.19 3.68
CA GLY A 12 -10.10 8.68 4.51
C GLY A 12 -11.30 8.19 3.69
N ASP A 13 -11.07 7.80 2.44
CA ASP A 13 -12.13 7.35 1.54
C ASP A 13 -12.54 5.88 1.79
N GLY A 14 -11.79 5.17 2.63
CA GLY A 14 -12.02 3.77 2.97
C GLY A 14 -11.37 2.78 2.00
N PHE A 15 -10.53 3.27 1.09
CA PHE A 15 -9.81 2.51 0.08
C PHE A 15 -8.32 2.90 0.11
N LEU A 16 -7.46 2.01 -0.40
CA LEU A 16 -6.06 2.35 -0.65
C LEU A 16 -5.84 2.42 -2.14
N SER A 17 -5.60 3.63 -2.63
CA SER A 17 -5.16 3.83 -3.99
C SER A 17 -3.70 3.39 -4.18
N ILE A 18 -3.33 3.08 -5.42
CA ILE A 18 -1.93 2.73 -5.76
C ILE A 18 -0.93 3.82 -5.34
N SER A 19 -1.38 5.08 -5.33
CA SER A 19 -0.57 6.24 -4.96
C SER A 19 -0.30 6.28 -3.46
N GLU A 20 -1.31 6.00 -2.65
CA GLU A 20 -1.17 5.91 -1.19
C GLU A 20 -0.30 4.70 -0.83
N PHE A 21 -0.57 3.56 -1.45
CA PHE A 21 0.23 2.36 -1.28
C PHE A 21 1.72 2.57 -1.64
N GLU A 22 2.02 3.33 -2.70
CA GLU A 22 3.38 3.74 -3.07
C GLU A 22 4.05 4.59 -1.98
N LEU A 23 3.35 5.62 -1.52
CA LEU A 23 3.82 6.53 -0.47
C LEU A 23 4.17 5.77 0.82
N ILE A 24 3.32 4.81 1.18
CA ILE A 24 3.49 3.97 2.36
C ILE A 24 4.67 3.02 2.16
N CYS A 25 4.74 2.33 1.03
CA CYS A 25 5.86 1.44 0.74
C CYS A 25 7.18 2.22 0.84
N ARG A 26 7.25 3.42 0.28
CA ARG A 26 8.44 4.29 0.41
C ARG A 26 8.73 4.77 1.83
N ALA A 27 7.71 4.86 2.69
CA ALA A 27 7.85 5.26 4.08
C ALA A 27 8.27 4.08 4.99
N LEU A 28 7.66 2.89 4.80
CA LEU A 28 7.88 1.68 5.59
C LEU A 28 9.12 0.89 5.16
N PHE A 29 9.40 0.80 3.85
CA PHE A 29 10.61 0.14 3.33
C PHE A 29 11.86 1.03 3.47
N ARG A 30 11.95 1.78 4.57
CA ARG A 30 13.18 2.43 5.04
C ARG A 30 13.81 1.52 6.09
N ASN A 31 15.01 1.05 5.81
CA ASN A 31 15.75 0.24 6.76
C ASN A 31 16.19 1.12 7.94
N ASP A 32 16.54 0.55 9.09
CA ASP A 32 17.16 1.24 10.24
C ASP A 32 18.41 2.07 9.90
N ARG A 33 18.95 1.94 8.68
CA ARG A 33 20.05 2.74 8.13
C ARG A 33 19.61 3.91 7.23
N GLY A 34 18.32 4.20 7.14
CA GLY A 34 17.76 5.25 6.27
C GLY A 34 17.85 4.93 4.77
N LYS A 35 18.20 3.69 4.40
CA LYS A 35 18.25 3.25 3.01
C LYS A 35 16.84 2.86 2.60
N ILE A 36 16.27 3.60 1.65
CA ILE A 36 15.03 3.24 0.97
C ILE A 36 15.35 1.98 0.16
N TYR A 37 14.75 0.82 0.47
CA TYR A 37 14.69 -0.24 -0.53
C TYR A 37 13.93 0.37 -1.70
N GLY A 38 14.58 0.46 -2.86
CA GLY A 38 13.90 0.83 -4.08
C GLY A 38 12.85 -0.26 -4.35
N VAL A 39 11.63 -0.03 -3.86
CA VAL A 39 10.49 -0.81 -4.29
C VAL A 39 10.27 -0.37 -5.72
N ASP A 40 10.75 -1.20 -6.64
CA ASP A 40 10.55 -1.00 -8.07
C ASP A 40 9.03 -0.93 -8.34
N GLU A 41 8.59 -0.11 -9.29
CA GLU A 41 7.16 -0.01 -9.65
C GLU A 41 6.54 -1.39 -9.92
N LYS A 42 7.34 -2.32 -10.48
CA LYS A 42 6.91 -3.71 -10.66
C LYS A 42 6.60 -4.41 -9.34
N GLN A 43 7.48 -4.32 -8.35
CA GLN A 43 7.26 -4.97 -7.06
C GLN A 43 6.08 -4.33 -6.33
N LEU A 44 5.96 -3.00 -6.38
CA LEU A 44 4.81 -2.30 -5.84
C LEU A 44 3.51 -2.82 -6.46
N ARG A 45 3.49 -2.94 -7.79
CA ARG A 45 2.32 -3.38 -8.54
C ARG A 45 2.01 -4.86 -8.35
N GLU A 46 3.02 -5.71 -8.20
CA GLU A 46 2.81 -7.13 -7.86
C GLU A 46 2.22 -7.28 -6.46
N ILE A 47 2.74 -6.53 -5.47
CA ILE A 47 2.16 -6.52 -4.13
C ILE A 47 0.73 -5.98 -4.17
N PHE A 48 0.51 -4.87 -4.90
CA PHE A 48 -0.81 -4.28 -5.05
C PHE A 48 -1.81 -5.26 -5.69
N ASP A 49 -1.45 -5.94 -6.78
CA ASP A 49 -2.31 -6.92 -7.47
C ASP A 49 -2.60 -8.17 -6.63
N ILE A 50 -1.76 -8.49 -5.63
CA ILE A 50 -2.03 -9.56 -4.67
C ILE A 50 -3.17 -9.18 -3.72
N PHE A 51 -3.25 -7.90 -3.32
CA PHE A 51 -4.32 -7.42 -2.44
C PHE A 51 -5.58 -7.06 -3.23
N ASP A 52 -5.45 -6.38 -4.38
CA ASP A 52 -6.52 -6.00 -5.30
C ASP A 52 -7.13 -7.23 -6.01
N THR A 53 -7.93 -7.97 -5.26
CA THR A 53 -8.58 -9.21 -5.69
C THR A 53 -9.71 -8.92 -6.67
N LYS A 54 -10.38 -7.78 -6.50
CA LYS A 54 -11.45 -7.28 -7.38
C LYS A 54 -10.92 -6.71 -8.68
N LYS A 55 -9.61 -6.39 -8.75
CA LYS A 55 -8.95 -5.76 -9.89
C LYS A 55 -9.61 -4.43 -10.27
N ASP A 56 -10.07 -3.68 -9.29
CA ASP A 56 -10.68 -2.36 -9.48
C ASP A 56 -9.66 -1.22 -9.36
N GLY A 57 -8.40 -1.56 -9.02
CA GLY A 57 -7.31 -0.60 -8.88
C GLY A 57 -7.30 0.11 -7.52
N LEU A 58 -8.09 -0.38 -6.57
CA LEU A 58 -8.18 0.07 -5.19
C LEU A 58 -8.06 -1.17 -4.29
N ILE A 59 -7.58 -0.99 -3.06
CA ILE A 59 -7.63 -2.05 -2.05
C ILE A 59 -8.59 -1.60 -0.98
N ASP A 60 -9.73 -2.26 -0.86
CA ASP A 60 -10.66 -1.99 0.23
C ASP A 60 -10.30 -2.76 1.51
N LEU A 61 -10.93 -2.40 2.63
CA LEU A 61 -10.64 -2.99 3.92
C LEU A 61 -10.87 -4.52 3.95
N GLN A 62 -11.78 -5.06 3.13
CA GLN A 62 -12.01 -6.51 3.02
C GLN A 62 -10.92 -7.21 2.21
N GLU A 63 -10.32 -6.51 1.24
CA GLU A 63 -9.20 -7.01 0.44
C GLU A 63 -7.87 -6.95 1.19
N PHE A 64 -7.79 -6.09 2.21
CA PHE A 64 -6.66 -5.97 3.10
C PHE A 64 -6.68 -6.98 4.26
N GLU A 65 -7.77 -7.72 4.45
CA GLU A 65 -7.97 -8.70 5.55
C GLU A 65 -7.40 -10.10 5.26
#